data_AF-A0A4D4LIA2-F1
#
_entry.id   AF-A0A4D4LIA2-F1
#
_cell.length_a   1.000
_cell.length_b   1.000
_cell.length_c   1.000
_cell.angle_alpha   90.00
_cell.angle_beta   90.00
_cell.angle_gamma   90.00
#
_symmetry.space_group_name_H-M   'P 1'
#
loop_
_entity.id
_entity.type
_entity.pdbx_description
1 polymer ?
#
loop_
_entity_poly.entity_id
_entity_poly.type
_entity_poly.pdbx_seq_one_letter_code
_entity_poly.pdbx_strand_id
1 'polypeptide(L)'
;MGRVGSPARGHARRTGTVAVAAAAAALCLTVPAEARPATADDPSYSATTSVGVHNAYEKAKYPYFADALDSGASLLELDVWTNAFGAGWRVSHSNPLGNDNNCENAAGPGELRTKPRDQSLAGCLADMRAWHQAHPGHRPVLVKVEMKDGFNGKKGRGPADLDALLGATLGDAVLRPADVVGGRATLDEAVQAGGWPSRSALAGKFIVELIPGTVEENNPWTRCGPTVSTPPICGTCPPPGGSVRPPPSPPSTAPPPATRAPATPTPPSGRGSCSSTGTRPHMSPAVSTPPGTTTATTC
;
A
#
# COMPACT_ATOMS: atom_id res chain seq x y z
N MET A 1 87.50 -60.94 53.95
CA MET A 1 86.93 -61.80 55.00
C MET A 1 85.41 -61.60 55.03
N GLY A 2 84.63 -62.63 54.64
CA GLY A 2 83.16 -62.76 54.80
C GLY A 2 82.27 -61.75 54.06
N ARG A 3 81.08 -62.06 53.55
CA ARG A 3 80.27 -63.29 53.50
C ARG A 3 79.29 -63.15 52.32
N VAL A 4 79.12 -64.25 51.59
CA VAL A 4 78.06 -64.50 50.62
C VAL A 4 76.80 -64.93 51.36
N GLY A 5 75.63 -64.46 50.93
CA GLY A 5 74.33 -64.94 51.34
C GLY A 5 73.30 -64.73 50.23
N SER A 6 72.88 -65.84 49.63
CA SER A 6 71.79 -66.02 48.66
C SER A 6 71.09 -67.33 49.07
N PRO A 7 69.93 -67.74 48.52
CA PRO A 7 68.93 -67.03 47.70
C PRO A 7 67.48 -67.32 48.19
N ALA A 8 66.45 -66.81 47.51
CA ALA A 8 65.46 -67.57 46.70
C ALA A 8 64.05 -67.24 47.24
N ARG A 9 62.94 -67.15 46.50
CA ARG A 9 62.48 -67.35 45.12
C ARG A 9 61.12 -66.60 45.08
N GLY A 10 60.69 -65.97 44.00
CA GLY A 10 59.90 -66.67 42.98
C GLY A 10 58.68 -65.80 42.64
N HIS A 11 58.50 -65.54 41.35
CA HIS A 11 57.47 -64.68 40.77
C HIS A 11 56.10 -65.38 40.69
N ALA A 12 55.01 -64.60 40.60
CA ALA A 12 54.11 -64.54 39.42
C ALA A 12 52.62 -64.23 39.75
N ARG A 13 52.24 -63.01 39.36
CA ARG A 13 51.06 -62.58 38.57
C ARG A 13 49.68 -63.27 38.65
N ARG A 14 48.69 -62.35 38.74
CA ARG A 14 47.43 -62.18 37.95
C ARG A 14 46.14 -62.86 38.44
N THR A 15 45.13 -62.03 38.74
CA THR A 15 43.79 -61.88 38.11
C THR A 15 42.88 -61.11 39.10
N GLY A 16 41.96 -60.23 38.75
CA GLY A 16 41.47 -59.73 37.47
C GLY A 16 40.78 -58.38 37.68
N THR A 17 40.82 -57.57 36.62
CA THR A 17 40.12 -56.29 36.45
C THR A 17 38.63 -56.50 36.21
N VAL A 18 37.78 -55.78 36.93
CA VAL A 18 36.47 -55.34 36.43
C VAL A 18 36.50 -53.81 36.45
N ALA A 19 36.79 -53.22 35.29
CA ALA A 19 36.64 -51.78 35.07
C ALA A 19 35.19 -51.52 34.69
N VAL A 20 34.43 -50.89 35.59
CA VAL A 20 33.16 -50.25 35.21
C VAL A 20 33.54 -48.91 34.58
N ALA A 21 33.44 -48.83 33.25
CA ALA A 21 33.59 -47.58 32.52
C ALA A 21 32.39 -46.67 32.85
N ALA A 22 32.60 -45.70 33.73
CA ALA A 22 31.68 -44.57 33.88
C ALA A 22 31.87 -43.66 32.66
N ALA A 23 31.03 -43.86 31.63
CA ALA A 23 30.91 -42.92 30.52
C ALA A 23 30.32 -41.61 31.07
N ALA A 24 31.15 -40.60 31.26
CA ALA A 24 30.71 -39.23 31.48
C ALA A 24 30.04 -38.74 30.19
N ALA A 25 28.73 -38.90 30.10
CA ALA A 25 27.93 -38.20 29.10
C ALA A 25 28.00 -36.70 29.44
N ALA A 26 28.87 -35.97 28.73
CA ALA A 26 28.80 -34.52 28.67
C ALA A 26 27.50 -34.15 27.94
N LEU A 27 26.42 -34.06 28.72
CA LEU A 27 25.16 -33.52 28.25
C LEU A 27 25.40 -32.04 27.98
N CYS A 28 25.65 -31.69 26.72
CA CYS A 28 25.61 -30.30 26.28
C CYS A 28 24.22 -29.76 26.61
N LEU A 29 24.10 -29.05 27.74
CA LEU A 29 22.97 -28.19 28.03
C LEU A 29 23.02 -27.07 27.00
N THR A 30 22.42 -27.31 25.83
CA THR A 30 22.08 -26.25 24.90
C THR A 30 21.03 -25.41 25.61
N VAL A 31 21.46 -24.32 26.22
CA VAL A 31 20.54 -23.24 26.60
C VAL A 31 19.81 -22.89 25.31
N PRO A 32 18.47 -23.01 25.22
CA PRO A 32 17.77 -22.53 24.05
C PRO A 32 18.15 -21.06 23.94
N ALA A 33 18.76 -20.67 22.82
CA ALA A 33 18.96 -19.26 22.52
C ALA A 33 17.57 -18.63 22.64
N GLU A 34 17.40 -17.75 23.62
CA GLU A 34 16.18 -17.00 23.79
C GLU A 34 15.94 -16.32 22.45
N ALA A 35 14.89 -16.75 21.75
CA ALA A 35 14.48 -16.12 20.52
C ALA A 35 14.05 -14.70 20.91
N ARG A 36 14.99 -13.76 20.84
CA ARG A 36 14.63 -12.34 20.83
C ARG A 36 13.59 -12.21 19.73
N PRO A 37 12.40 -11.65 20.00
CA PRO A 37 11.49 -11.33 18.93
C PRO A 37 12.31 -10.55 17.90
N ALA A 38 12.31 -11.01 16.64
CA ALA A 38 12.87 -10.21 15.58
C ALA A 38 12.24 -8.82 15.74
N THR A 39 13.07 -7.79 15.93
CA THR A 39 12.58 -6.42 15.89
C THR A 39 11.85 -6.32 14.57
N ALA A 40 10.52 -6.21 14.62
CA ALA A 40 9.75 -5.98 13.42
C ALA A 40 10.33 -4.73 12.78
N ASP A 41 10.76 -4.82 11.53
CA ASP A 41 11.17 -3.64 10.78
C ASP A 41 10.01 -2.64 10.87
N ASP A 42 10.29 -1.44 11.35
CA ASP A 42 9.33 -0.34 11.44
C ASP A 42 9.68 0.71 10.39
N PRO A 43 9.44 0.42 9.10
CA PRO A 43 9.82 1.30 8.02
C PRO A 43 9.06 2.64 8.13
N SER A 44 9.68 3.69 7.59
CA SER A 44 9.00 4.95 7.29
C SER A 44 7.75 4.68 6.45
N TYR A 45 6.68 5.45 6.66
CA TYR A 45 5.43 5.30 5.90
C TYR A 45 5.66 5.33 4.39
N SER A 46 6.54 6.22 3.91
CA SER A 46 6.92 6.37 2.50
C SER A 46 7.75 5.21 1.94
N ALA A 47 8.33 4.37 2.81
CA ALA A 47 9.10 3.18 2.42
C ALA A 47 8.23 1.92 2.34
N THR A 48 6.91 2.06 2.33
CA THR A 48 5.97 0.92 2.28
C THR A 48 5.03 0.97 1.09
N THR A 49 4.54 -0.20 0.69
CA THR A 49 3.48 -0.35 -0.33
C THR A 49 2.27 -0.98 0.32
N SER A 50 1.09 -0.47 -0.03
CA SER A 50 -0.17 -0.93 0.57
C SER A 50 -1.32 -0.92 -0.44
N VAL A 51 -2.42 -1.57 -0.08
CA VAL A 51 -3.62 -1.68 -0.91
C VAL A 51 -4.64 -0.61 -0.51
N GLY A 52 -5.30 -0.01 -1.52
CA GLY A 52 -6.40 0.92 -1.36
C GLY A 52 -7.68 0.45 -2.03
N VAL A 53 -8.82 1.00 -1.60
CA VAL A 53 -10.13 0.74 -2.20
C VAL A 53 -10.69 2.02 -2.83
N HIS A 54 -10.91 1.94 -4.14
CA HIS A 54 -11.50 3.02 -4.95
C HIS A 54 -12.99 3.17 -4.65
N ASN A 55 -13.48 4.41 -4.54
CA ASN A 55 -14.83 4.77 -4.12
C ASN A 55 -15.34 3.90 -2.95
N ALA A 56 -14.61 3.90 -1.83
CA ALA A 56 -14.94 3.08 -0.67
C ALA A 56 -16.26 3.47 0.01
N TYR A 57 -16.77 4.68 -0.30
CA TYR A 57 -18.05 5.19 0.16
C TYR A 57 -19.26 4.58 -0.56
N GLU A 58 -19.07 3.78 -1.62
CA GLU A 58 -20.19 3.20 -2.35
C GLU A 58 -20.84 2.05 -1.57
N LYS A 59 -22.17 2.13 -1.42
CA LYS A 59 -23.01 1.11 -0.76
C LYS A 59 -22.89 -0.28 -1.36
N ALA A 60 -22.50 -0.37 -2.64
CA ALA A 60 -22.28 -1.65 -3.33
C ALA A 60 -21.00 -2.37 -2.89
N LYS A 61 -20.00 -1.64 -2.39
CA LYS A 61 -18.75 -2.22 -1.87
C LYS A 61 -18.84 -2.54 -0.39
N TYR A 62 -19.38 -1.59 0.37
CA TYR A 62 -19.49 -1.67 1.82
C TYR A 62 -20.86 -1.15 2.26
N PRO A 63 -21.62 -1.92 3.07
CA PRO A 63 -22.92 -1.47 3.58
C PRO A 63 -22.84 -0.16 4.35
N TYR A 64 -21.84 0.00 5.21
CA TYR A 64 -21.53 1.23 5.95
C TYR A 64 -20.07 1.63 5.76
N PHE A 65 -19.74 2.92 5.91
CA PHE A 65 -18.35 3.36 5.83
C PHE A 65 -17.46 2.75 6.93
N ALA A 66 -18.06 2.40 8.07
CA ALA A 66 -17.42 1.60 9.12
C ALA A 66 -16.88 0.25 8.60
N ASP A 67 -17.58 -0.39 7.65
CA ASP A 67 -17.12 -1.65 7.04
C ASP A 67 -15.90 -1.43 6.13
N ALA A 68 -15.82 -0.27 5.47
CA ALA A 68 -14.64 0.12 4.71
C ALA A 68 -13.44 0.34 5.64
N LEU A 69 -13.64 0.95 6.81
CA LEU A 69 -12.60 1.16 7.82
C LEU A 69 -12.10 -0.17 8.41
N ASP A 70 -13.02 -1.11 8.67
CA ASP A 70 -12.72 -2.46 9.17
C ASP A 70 -12.10 -3.40 8.11
N SER A 71 -12.16 -3.04 6.83
CA SER A 71 -11.63 -3.88 5.73
C SER A 71 -10.13 -4.18 5.79
N GLY A 72 -9.35 -3.40 6.55
CA GLY A 72 -7.89 -3.47 6.58
C GLY A 72 -7.19 -2.73 5.44
N ALA A 73 -7.91 -2.16 4.47
CA ALA A 73 -7.32 -1.37 3.39
C ALA A 73 -6.57 -0.15 3.94
N SER A 74 -5.36 0.14 3.44
CA SER A 74 -4.58 1.28 3.94
C SER A 74 -5.01 2.62 3.33
N LEU A 75 -5.73 2.58 2.19
CA LEU A 75 -6.31 3.76 1.55
C LEU A 75 -7.81 3.55 1.30
N LEU A 76 -8.61 4.57 1.63
CA LEU A 76 -10.03 4.64 1.32
C LEU A 76 -10.33 5.94 0.57
N GLU A 77 -11.04 5.86 -0.54
CA GLU A 77 -11.36 7.02 -1.38
C GLU A 77 -12.78 7.56 -1.13
N LEU A 78 -12.91 8.89 -1.17
CA LEU A 78 -14.14 9.69 -1.10
C LEU A 78 -14.23 10.66 -2.31
N ASP A 79 -15.34 10.62 -3.04
CA ASP A 79 -15.62 11.60 -4.10
C ASP A 79 -16.44 12.76 -3.53
N VAL A 80 -15.85 13.96 -3.51
CA VAL A 80 -16.39 15.13 -2.83
C VAL A 80 -16.79 16.21 -3.82
N TRP A 81 -17.99 16.76 -3.65
CA TRP A 81 -18.53 17.87 -4.45
C TRP A 81 -18.80 19.12 -3.59
N THR A 82 -18.56 20.30 -4.17
CA THR A 82 -18.78 21.62 -3.55
C THR A 82 -19.91 22.43 -4.17
N ASN A 83 -20.57 21.90 -5.20
CA ASN A 83 -21.67 22.46 -5.99
C ASN A 83 -22.30 23.77 -5.49
N ALA A 84 -22.56 24.69 -6.43
CA ALA A 84 -22.96 26.09 -6.15
C ALA A 84 -24.22 26.27 -5.28
N PHE A 85 -25.09 25.26 -5.21
CA PHE A 85 -26.37 25.28 -4.49
C PHE A 85 -26.38 24.31 -3.31
N GLY A 86 -26.97 24.74 -2.19
CA GLY A 86 -27.03 23.99 -0.94
C GLY A 86 -25.82 24.21 -0.03
N ALA A 87 -25.93 23.67 1.18
CA ALA A 87 -24.90 23.74 2.21
C ALA A 87 -24.05 22.45 2.24
N GLY A 88 -22.81 22.58 2.72
CA GLY A 88 -21.92 21.46 2.97
C GLY A 88 -21.28 20.84 1.73
N TRP A 89 -20.45 19.84 2.01
CA TRP A 89 -19.68 19.05 1.04
C TRP A 89 -20.43 17.74 0.78
N ARG A 90 -20.79 17.47 -0.47
CA ARG A 90 -21.52 16.24 -0.81
C ARG A 90 -20.55 15.11 -1.11
N VAL A 91 -20.96 13.87 -0.81
CA VAL A 91 -20.19 12.66 -1.15
C VAL A 91 -21.03 11.78 -2.09
N SER A 92 -20.56 11.61 -3.32
CA SER A 92 -21.28 10.90 -4.39
C SER A 92 -20.37 10.65 -5.60
N HIS A 93 -20.59 9.54 -6.32
CA HIS A 93 -19.84 9.24 -7.54
C HIS A 93 -20.25 10.12 -8.73
N SER A 94 -21.56 10.31 -8.91
CA SER A 94 -22.13 11.11 -10.00
C SER A 94 -22.56 12.49 -9.51
N ASN A 95 -22.75 13.45 -10.43
CA ASN A 95 -23.16 14.82 -10.10
C ASN A 95 -24.42 14.82 -9.21
N PRO A 96 -24.29 15.22 -7.94
CA PRO A 96 -25.31 14.93 -6.95
C PRO A 96 -26.42 15.98 -6.88
N LEU A 97 -27.68 15.54 -6.88
CA LEU A 97 -28.79 16.30 -6.27
C LEU A 97 -28.74 16.23 -4.73
N GLY A 98 -28.08 15.21 -4.19
CA GLY A 98 -27.89 14.93 -2.76
C GLY A 98 -26.73 13.94 -2.56
N ASN A 99 -26.50 13.48 -1.34
CA ASN A 99 -25.48 12.48 -1.08
C ASN A 99 -25.91 11.09 -1.58
N ASP A 100 -24.96 10.29 -2.04
CA ASP A 100 -25.15 8.87 -2.36
C ASP A 100 -23.92 8.09 -1.89
N ASN A 101 -23.96 7.63 -0.64
CA ASN A 101 -22.84 6.98 0.02
C ASN A 101 -23.28 6.13 1.22
N ASN A 102 -22.32 5.39 1.78
CA ASN A 102 -22.51 4.51 2.91
C ASN A 102 -22.18 5.15 4.28
N CYS A 103 -21.98 6.47 4.34
CA CYS A 103 -21.74 7.18 5.59
C CYS A 103 -23.06 7.45 6.33
N GLU A 104 -23.06 7.45 7.67
CA GLU A 104 -24.26 7.46 8.52
C GLU A 104 -24.25 8.53 9.63
N ASN A 105 -23.16 9.29 9.74
CA ASN A 105 -22.99 10.38 10.70
C ASN A 105 -23.15 9.91 12.15
N ALA A 106 -22.49 8.81 12.51
CA ALA A 106 -22.45 8.25 13.85
C ALA A 106 -21.82 9.24 14.83
N ALA A 107 -22.52 9.52 15.94
CA ALA A 107 -22.02 10.42 16.98
C ALA A 107 -20.94 9.76 17.87
N GLY A 108 -20.82 8.44 17.83
CA GLY A 108 -19.84 7.66 18.58
C GLY A 108 -19.89 6.17 18.24
N PRO A 109 -19.00 5.36 18.83
CA PRO A 109 -18.85 3.94 18.52
C PRO A 109 -20.15 3.12 18.51
N GLY A 110 -21.05 3.39 19.47
CA GLY A 110 -22.30 2.66 19.61
C GLY A 110 -23.35 2.95 18.54
N GLU A 111 -23.14 3.98 17.70
CA GLU A 111 -24.03 4.33 16.60
C GLU A 111 -23.56 3.79 15.24
N LEU A 112 -22.35 3.22 15.17
CA LEU A 112 -21.84 2.65 13.91
C LEU A 112 -22.73 1.48 13.46
N ARG A 113 -23.12 1.50 12.19
CA ARG A 113 -23.99 0.55 11.47
C ARG A 113 -25.45 0.55 11.93
N THR A 114 -25.93 1.68 12.43
CA THR A 114 -27.29 1.79 13.00
C THR A 114 -28.14 2.88 12.36
N LYS A 115 -27.52 3.81 11.63
CA LYS A 115 -28.19 5.04 11.18
C LYS A 115 -28.47 5.03 9.68
N PRO A 116 -29.42 5.86 9.22
CA PRO A 116 -29.62 6.09 7.80
C PRO A 116 -28.33 6.60 7.14
N ARG A 117 -28.05 6.09 5.94
CA ARG A 117 -26.85 6.43 5.16
C ARG A 117 -27.04 7.74 4.37
N ASP A 118 -26.22 7.98 3.35
CA ASP A 118 -26.30 9.14 2.45
C ASP A 118 -26.02 10.48 3.17
N GLN A 119 -24.90 10.54 3.89
CA GLN A 119 -24.49 11.71 4.67
C GLN A 119 -23.49 12.59 3.92
N SER A 120 -23.35 13.85 4.36
CA SER A 120 -22.32 14.76 3.84
C SER A 120 -20.90 14.31 4.21
N LEU A 121 -19.88 14.99 3.70
CA LEU A 121 -18.48 14.74 4.13
C LEU A 121 -18.33 14.87 5.65
N ALA A 122 -19.04 15.81 6.29
CA ALA A 122 -19.03 15.94 7.74
C ALA A 122 -19.54 14.67 8.43
N GLY A 123 -20.55 14.01 7.85
CA GLY A 123 -21.05 12.73 8.35
C GLY A 123 -20.06 11.59 8.15
N CYS A 124 -19.40 11.50 7.00
CA CYS A 124 -18.33 10.52 6.78
C CYS A 124 -17.17 10.71 7.77
N LEU A 125 -16.79 11.95 8.05
CA LEU A 125 -15.75 12.27 9.04
C LEU A 125 -16.20 11.94 10.47
N ALA A 126 -17.49 12.10 10.79
CA ALA A 126 -18.05 11.69 12.07
C ALA A 126 -17.98 10.16 12.24
N ASP A 127 -18.28 9.39 11.19
CA ASP A 127 -18.13 7.93 11.22
C ASP A 127 -16.67 7.52 11.45
N MET A 128 -15.72 8.19 10.79
CA MET A 128 -14.29 7.98 11.03
C MET A 128 -13.90 8.30 12.47
N ARG A 129 -14.42 9.40 13.05
CA ARG A 129 -14.16 9.77 14.44
C ARG A 129 -14.71 8.73 15.41
N ALA A 130 -15.94 8.27 15.19
CA ALA A 130 -16.57 7.22 15.98
C ALA A 130 -15.79 5.90 15.88
N TRP A 131 -15.36 5.51 14.67
CA TRP A 131 -14.55 4.31 14.47
C TRP A 131 -13.16 4.42 15.12
N HIS A 132 -12.51 5.59 15.01
CA HIS A 132 -11.24 5.86 15.67
C HIS A 132 -11.31 5.69 17.19
N GLN A 133 -12.38 6.19 17.81
CA GLN A 133 -12.63 6.02 19.26
C GLN A 133 -12.81 4.55 19.66
N ALA A 134 -13.38 3.73 18.78
CA ALA A 134 -13.56 2.30 19.00
C ALA A 134 -12.27 1.49 18.79
N HIS A 135 -11.28 2.04 18.06
CA HIS A 135 -10.05 1.35 17.67
C HIS A 135 -8.79 2.16 18.03
N PRO A 136 -8.47 2.35 19.32
CA PRO A 136 -7.23 3.02 19.73
C PRO A 136 -6.01 2.34 19.11
N GLY A 137 -5.13 3.13 18.49
CA GLY A 137 -3.91 2.61 17.85
C GLY A 137 -4.17 1.84 16.54
N HIS A 138 -5.30 2.07 15.87
CA HIS A 138 -5.57 1.48 14.55
C HIS A 138 -4.44 1.77 13.54
N ARG A 139 -4.35 0.98 12.47
CA ARG A 139 -3.40 1.24 11.36
C ARG A 139 -3.54 2.69 10.84
N PRO A 140 -2.47 3.33 10.32
CA PRO A 140 -2.65 4.56 9.57
C PRO A 140 -3.60 4.35 8.38
N VAL A 141 -4.57 5.23 8.22
CA VAL A 141 -5.53 5.21 7.11
C VAL A 141 -5.36 6.45 6.26
N LEU A 142 -4.99 6.26 5.00
CA LEU A 142 -4.95 7.32 4.00
C LEU A 142 -6.35 7.51 3.42
N VAL A 143 -6.92 8.70 3.61
CA VAL A 143 -8.18 9.10 3.02
C VAL A 143 -7.89 9.92 1.78
N LYS A 144 -8.09 9.29 0.62
CA LYS A 144 -7.98 9.95 -0.67
C LYS A 144 -9.28 10.70 -0.94
N VAL A 145 -9.20 11.99 -1.19
CA VAL A 145 -10.36 12.83 -1.47
C VAL A 145 -10.24 13.35 -2.91
N GLU A 146 -11.10 12.85 -3.79
CA GLU A 146 -11.25 13.41 -5.14
C GLU A 146 -12.21 14.59 -5.10
N MET A 147 -11.68 15.77 -5.40
CA MET A 147 -12.42 17.03 -5.39
C MET A 147 -13.13 17.22 -6.74
N LYS A 148 -14.27 16.54 -6.93
CA LYS A 148 -14.95 16.34 -8.24
C LYS A 148 -15.10 17.62 -9.06
N ASP A 149 -15.65 18.67 -8.45
CA ASP A 149 -15.85 20.03 -8.98
C ASP A 149 -14.97 21.08 -8.27
N GLY A 150 -14.00 20.57 -7.51
CA GLY A 150 -13.14 21.19 -6.52
C GLY A 150 -13.63 22.42 -5.79
N PHE A 151 -12.72 23.32 -5.42
CA PHE A 151 -12.97 24.21 -4.29
C PHE A 151 -13.93 25.37 -4.62
N ASN A 152 -14.85 25.67 -3.68
CA ASN A 152 -15.79 26.78 -3.78
C ASN A 152 -15.70 27.70 -2.56
N GLY A 153 -14.57 28.39 -2.43
CA GLY A 153 -14.31 29.32 -1.31
C GLY A 153 -15.35 30.42 -1.17
N LYS A 154 -15.97 30.90 -2.26
CA LYS A 154 -17.05 31.90 -2.24
C LYS A 154 -18.30 31.44 -1.49
N LYS A 155 -18.43 30.14 -1.24
CA LYS A 155 -19.55 29.52 -0.52
C LYS A 155 -19.11 28.81 0.77
N GLY A 156 -17.93 29.13 1.30
CA GLY A 156 -17.40 28.50 2.51
C GLY A 156 -17.03 27.03 2.31
N ARG A 157 -16.49 26.71 1.14
CA ARG A 157 -15.97 25.37 0.77
C ARG A 157 -14.63 25.50 0.06
N GLY A 158 -13.76 26.36 0.58
CA GLY A 158 -12.37 26.49 0.17
C GLY A 158 -11.44 25.57 0.98
N PRO A 159 -10.13 25.63 0.70
CA PRO A 159 -9.14 24.83 1.44
C PRO A 159 -9.19 25.04 2.96
N ALA A 160 -9.29 26.30 3.41
CA ALA A 160 -9.38 26.62 4.83
C ALA A 160 -10.66 26.07 5.50
N ASP A 161 -11.76 26.00 4.76
CA ASP A 161 -13.02 25.43 5.27
C ASP A 161 -12.92 23.90 5.41
N LEU A 162 -12.19 23.24 4.51
CA LEU A 162 -11.90 21.81 4.60
C LEU A 162 -10.98 21.52 5.80
N ASP A 163 -9.91 22.29 5.97
CA ASP A 163 -9.02 22.18 7.13
C ASP A 163 -9.77 22.40 8.44
N ALA A 164 -10.68 23.38 8.49
CA ALA A 164 -11.52 23.62 9.65
C ALA A 164 -12.45 22.44 9.94
N LEU A 165 -13.06 21.84 8.91
CA LEU A 165 -13.92 20.66 9.05
C LEU A 165 -13.14 19.44 9.57
N LEU A 166 -11.97 19.16 9.01
CA LEU A 166 -11.08 18.08 9.44
C LEU A 166 -10.61 18.31 10.88
N GLY A 167 -10.15 19.52 11.19
CA GLY A 167 -9.70 19.90 12.53
C GLY A 167 -10.80 19.83 13.58
N ALA A 168 -12.02 20.24 13.25
CA ALA A 168 -13.16 20.18 14.16
C ALA A 168 -13.62 18.74 14.45
N THR A 169 -13.54 17.84 13.46
CA THR A 169 -14.12 16.49 13.56
C THR A 169 -13.09 15.46 14.00
N LEU A 170 -11.91 15.43 13.36
CA LEU A 170 -10.87 14.45 13.61
C LEU A 170 -9.79 14.98 14.57
N GLY A 171 -9.56 16.29 14.61
CA GLY A 171 -8.67 16.92 15.58
C GLY A 171 -7.23 16.43 15.49
N ASP A 172 -6.76 15.81 16.56
CA ASP A 172 -5.42 15.25 16.73
C ASP A 172 -5.24 13.90 16.02
N ALA A 173 -6.31 13.27 15.56
CA ALA A 173 -6.25 12.03 14.78
C ALA A 173 -5.74 12.25 13.35
N VAL A 174 -5.56 13.48 12.87
CA VAL A 174 -5.03 13.76 11.52
C VAL A 174 -3.54 14.09 11.60
N LEU A 175 -2.72 13.41 10.78
CA LEU A 175 -1.36 13.85 10.51
C LEU A 175 -1.39 15.08 9.61
N ARG A 176 -0.91 16.22 10.10
CA ARG A 176 -0.89 17.47 9.34
C ARG A 176 0.43 17.63 8.59
N PRO A 177 0.46 18.37 7.46
CA PRO A 177 1.70 18.72 6.79
C PRO A 177 2.72 19.39 7.72
N ALA A 178 2.26 20.23 8.65
CA ALA A 178 3.12 20.89 9.64
C ALA A 178 3.84 19.89 10.57
N ASP A 179 3.22 18.76 10.88
CA ASP A 179 3.82 17.71 11.72
C ASP A 179 4.98 17.00 10.97
N VAL A 180 4.88 16.93 9.63
CA VAL A 180 5.92 16.35 8.77
C VAL A 180 7.05 17.36 8.50
N VAL A 181 6.71 18.65 8.32
CA VAL A 181 7.70 19.72 8.09
C VAL A 181 8.66 19.84 9.27
N GLY A 182 8.14 19.78 10.50
CA GLY A 182 8.94 19.97 11.72
C GLY A 182 9.70 21.30 11.69
N GLY A 183 11.02 21.25 11.89
CA GLY A 183 11.88 22.44 11.90
C GLY A 183 12.43 22.88 10.54
N ARG A 184 11.95 22.31 9.43
CA ARG A 184 12.50 22.57 8.09
C ARG A 184 11.76 23.71 7.38
N ALA A 185 12.37 24.23 6.32
CA ALA A 185 11.82 25.38 5.62
C ALA A 185 10.57 25.03 4.81
N THR A 186 10.53 23.83 4.21
CA THR A 186 9.43 23.38 3.36
C THR A 186 9.10 21.90 3.59
N LEU A 187 7.90 21.51 3.19
CA LEU A 187 7.48 20.10 3.22
C LEU A 187 8.34 19.24 2.29
N ASP A 188 8.70 19.76 1.11
CA ASP A 188 9.58 19.05 0.16
C ASP A 188 10.95 18.73 0.79
N GLU A 189 11.57 19.73 1.42
CA GLU A 189 12.84 19.52 2.14
C GLU A 189 12.69 18.47 3.24
N ALA A 190 11.56 18.49 3.97
CA ALA A 190 11.29 17.53 5.02
C ALA A 190 11.14 16.10 4.51
N VAL A 191 10.35 15.87 3.48
CA VAL A 191 10.14 14.51 2.95
C VAL A 191 11.40 13.95 2.28
N GLN A 192 12.18 14.77 1.57
CA GLN A 192 13.45 14.35 0.96
C GLN A 192 14.48 13.94 2.01
N ALA A 193 14.43 14.56 3.18
CA ALA A 193 15.30 14.23 4.31
C ALA A 193 14.73 13.13 5.22
N GLY A 194 13.72 12.37 4.77
CA GLY A 194 13.14 11.25 5.51
C GLY A 194 12.15 11.66 6.60
N GLY A 195 11.51 12.82 6.47
CA GLY A 195 10.59 13.38 7.48
C GLY A 195 9.27 12.62 7.68
N TRP A 196 9.00 11.59 6.87
CA TRP A 196 7.84 10.72 7.07
C TRP A 196 8.02 9.85 8.33
N PRO A 197 7.08 9.92 9.30
CA PRO A 197 7.13 9.06 10.47
C PRO A 197 7.08 7.57 10.10
N SER A 198 7.55 6.71 11.01
CA SER A 198 7.40 5.26 10.86
C SER A 198 5.93 4.84 10.89
N ARG A 199 5.62 3.64 10.38
CA ARG A 199 4.24 3.13 10.42
C ARG A 199 3.71 2.99 11.84
N SER A 200 4.54 2.53 12.77
CA SER A 200 4.13 2.41 14.18
C SER A 200 3.86 3.78 14.81
N ALA A 201 4.64 4.82 14.46
CA ALA A 201 4.44 6.18 14.93
C ALA A 201 3.14 6.82 14.41
N LEU A 202 2.56 6.28 13.35
CA LEU A 202 1.27 6.71 12.78
C LEU A 202 0.08 5.86 13.23
N ALA A 203 0.26 4.99 14.24
CA ALA A 203 -0.87 4.29 14.84
C ALA A 203 -1.91 5.30 15.37
N GLY A 204 -3.17 5.07 15.03
CA GLY A 204 -4.29 5.96 15.36
C GLY A 204 -4.37 7.23 14.50
N LYS A 205 -3.66 7.31 13.36
CA LYS A 205 -3.68 8.49 12.49
C LYS A 205 -4.44 8.28 11.19
N PHE A 206 -5.10 9.34 10.74
CA PHE A 206 -5.57 9.54 9.38
C PHE A 206 -4.62 10.47 8.63
N ILE A 207 -4.41 10.21 7.35
CA ILE A 207 -3.68 11.08 6.42
C ILE A 207 -4.68 11.47 5.34
N VAL A 208 -4.73 12.73 4.93
CA VAL A 208 -5.64 13.18 3.87
C VAL A 208 -4.84 13.55 2.64
N GLU A 209 -5.16 12.91 1.51
CA GLU A 209 -4.63 13.25 0.20
C GLU A 209 -5.73 13.91 -0.62
N LEU A 210 -5.43 15.05 -1.24
CA LEU A 210 -6.35 15.74 -2.14
C LEU A 210 -5.89 15.56 -3.59
N ILE A 211 -6.81 15.14 -4.45
CA ILE A 211 -6.58 15.16 -5.90
C ILE A 211 -7.65 16.01 -6.60
N PRO A 212 -7.32 16.68 -7.71
CA PRO A 212 -8.32 17.31 -8.57
C PRO A 212 -9.31 16.26 -9.08
N GLY A 213 -10.55 16.68 -9.24
CA GLY A 213 -11.58 15.84 -9.80
C GLY A 213 -11.69 15.91 -11.31
N THR A 214 -12.24 14.85 -11.90
CA THR A 214 -12.40 14.74 -13.36
C THR A 214 -13.26 15.85 -13.99
N VAL A 215 -14.12 16.55 -13.24
CA VAL A 215 -14.90 17.69 -13.78
C VAL A 215 -14.07 18.97 -13.80
N GLU A 216 -13.24 19.21 -12.79
CA GLU A 216 -12.31 20.35 -12.79
C GLU A 216 -11.27 20.25 -13.89
N GLU A 217 -10.73 19.05 -14.12
CA GLU A 217 -9.71 18.83 -15.17
C GLU A 217 -10.26 19.15 -16.57
N ASN A 218 -11.57 19.04 -16.77
CA ASN A 218 -12.25 19.34 -18.02
C ASN A 218 -12.78 20.78 -18.11
N ASN A 219 -12.54 21.62 -17.10
CA ASN A 219 -13.01 23.00 -17.10
C ASN A 219 -11.92 23.99 -17.57
N PRO A 220 -12.09 24.68 -18.72
CA PRO A 220 -11.10 25.61 -19.25
C PRO A 220 -10.89 26.87 -18.39
N TRP A 221 -11.73 27.10 -17.36
CA TRP A 221 -11.72 28.30 -16.53
C TRP A 221 -11.09 28.12 -15.13
N THR A 222 -10.74 26.90 -14.70
CA THR A 222 -10.29 26.60 -13.32
C THR A 222 -8.90 25.94 -13.28
N ARG A 223 -7.89 26.55 -13.91
CA ARG A 223 -6.48 26.10 -13.80
C ARG A 223 -5.83 26.36 -12.43
N CYS A 224 -6.57 26.86 -11.44
CA CYS A 224 -6.11 26.98 -10.06
C CYS A 224 -6.52 25.72 -9.29
N GLY A 225 -5.90 24.58 -9.62
CA GLY A 225 -6.12 23.31 -8.92
C GLY A 225 -5.36 23.18 -7.60
N PRO A 226 -5.64 22.14 -6.79
CA PRO A 226 -5.00 21.90 -5.48
C PRO A 226 -3.55 21.40 -5.53
N THR A 227 -2.93 21.29 -6.70
CA THR A 227 -1.58 20.73 -6.82
C THR A 227 -0.53 21.64 -6.18
N VAL A 228 0.05 21.19 -5.06
CA VAL A 228 1.20 21.82 -4.37
C VAL A 228 2.49 21.60 -5.15
N SER A 229 2.56 22.06 -6.41
CA SER A 229 3.79 21.94 -7.20
C SER A 229 4.09 23.15 -8.09
N THR A 230 3.29 24.21 -8.03
CA THR A 230 3.59 25.46 -8.72
C THR A 230 3.05 26.64 -7.92
N PRO A 231 3.84 27.71 -7.66
CA PRO A 231 3.33 28.88 -6.96
C PRO A 231 2.18 29.51 -7.77
N PRO A 232 1.18 30.13 -7.10
CA PRO A 232 0.02 30.68 -7.79
C PRO A 232 0.46 31.91 -8.57
N ILE A 233 0.53 31.82 -9.90
CA ILE A 233 0.50 33.02 -10.74
C ILE A 233 -0.98 33.43 -10.86
N CYS A 234 -1.50 34.06 -9.81
CA CYS A 234 -2.70 34.87 -9.92
C CYS A 234 -2.33 36.20 -10.60
N GLY A 235 -2.17 36.16 -11.92
CA GLY A 235 -1.86 37.31 -12.75
C GLY A 235 -2.84 37.44 -13.92
N THR A 236 -3.81 38.35 -13.77
CA THR A 236 -4.59 39.04 -14.81
C THR A 236 -4.99 38.25 -16.07
N CYS A 237 -6.29 37.98 -16.20
CA CYS A 237 -6.93 37.54 -17.44
C CYS A 237 -6.76 38.61 -18.55
N PRO A 238 -6.24 38.28 -19.75
CA PRO A 238 -6.37 39.17 -20.89
C PRO A 238 -7.82 39.13 -21.42
N PRO A 239 -8.39 40.24 -21.91
CA PRO A 239 -9.75 40.26 -22.44
C PRO A 239 -9.88 39.37 -23.69
N PRO A 240 -11.10 38.89 -24.02
CA PRO A 240 -11.30 37.93 -25.08
C PRO A 240 -11.05 38.59 -26.44
N GLY A 241 -10.10 38.06 -27.22
CA GLY A 241 -9.84 38.51 -28.59
C GLY A 241 -8.42 38.28 -29.14
N GLY A 242 -7.44 37.90 -28.31
CA GLY A 242 -6.08 37.62 -28.79
C GLY A 242 -5.91 36.17 -29.23
N SER A 243 -5.71 35.92 -30.52
CA SER A 243 -5.27 34.62 -31.04
C SER A 243 -3.87 34.28 -30.52
N VAL A 244 -3.80 33.26 -29.66
CA VAL A 244 -2.52 32.71 -29.19
C VAL A 244 -1.89 31.91 -30.34
N ARG A 245 -0.78 32.40 -30.88
CA ARG A 245 0.06 31.58 -31.78
C ARG A 245 0.68 30.44 -30.97
N PRO A 246 0.70 29.20 -31.48
CA PRO A 246 1.44 28.12 -30.84
C PRO A 246 2.95 28.45 -30.85
N PRO A 247 3.71 28.00 -29.83
CA PRO A 247 5.15 28.15 -29.83
C PRO A 247 5.77 27.39 -31.02
N PRO A 248 6.89 27.88 -31.60
CA PRO A 248 7.56 27.19 -32.68
C PRO A 248 8.08 25.82 -32.21
N SER A 249 7.90 24.80 -33.04
CA SER A 249 8.44 23.46 -32.81
C SER A 249 9.96 23.50 -32.65
N PRO A 250 10.55 22.68 -31.77
CA PRO A 250 12.01 22.55 -31.68
C PRO A 250 12.58 21.97 -32.98
N PRO A 251 13.84 22.31 -33.34
CA PRO A 251 14.48 21.78 -34.54
C PRO A 251 14.67 20.27 -34.44
N SER A 252 14.37 19.57 -35.54
CA SER A 252 14.60 18.14 -35.70
C SER A 252 16.10 17.83 -35.69
N THR A 253 16.60 17.23 -34.60
CA THR A 253 17.92 16.61 -34.57
C THR A 253 17.89 15.28 -35.31
N ALA A 254 18.73 15.15 -36.34
CA ALA A 254 18.95 13.90 -37.06
C ALA A 254 19.44 12.78 -36.12
N PRO A 255 19.06 11.51 -36.37
CA PRO A 255 19.57 10.39 -35.59
C PRO A 255 21.08 10.18 -35.84
N PRO A 256 21.85 9.74 -34.83
CA PRO A 256 23.26 9.41 -35.00
C PRO A 256 23.45 8.20 -35.95
N PRO A 257 24.58 8.13 -36.67
CA PRO A 257 24.85 7.01 -37.57
C PRO A 257 25.03 5.69 -36.78
N ALA A 258 24.49 4.61 -37.34
CA ALA A 258 24.58 3.27 -36.77
C ALA A 258 26.04 2.80 -36.67
N THR A 259 26.53 2.60 -35.44
CA THR A 259 27.79 1.89 -35.18
C THR A 259 27.62 0.40 -35.49
N ARG A 260 28.45 -0.10 -36.41
CA ARG A 260 28.54 -1.50 -36.83
C ARG A 260 29.06 -2.37 -35.67
N ALA A 261 28.30 -3.39 -35.28
CA ALA A 261 28.72 -4.40 -34.30
C ALA A 261 29.91 -5.25 -34.83
N PRO A 262 30.84 -5.68 -33.97
CA PRO A 262 31.90 -6.61 -34.36
C PRO A 262 31.37 -8.04 -34.56
N ALA A 263 31.94 -8.74 -35.53
CA ALA A 263 31.59 -10.10 -35.92
C ALA A 263 31.94 -11.13 -34.83
N THR A 264 30.99 -11.99 -34.48
CA THR A 264 31.21 -13.21 -33.69
C THR A 264 31.87 -14.32 -34.52
N PRO A 265 32.83 -15.09 -33.97
CA PRO A 265 33.47 -16.20 -34.67
C PRO A 265 32.61 -17.47 -34.69
N THR A 266 32.61 -18.14 -35.85
CA THR A 266 31.93 -19.41 -36.15
C THR A 266 32.59 -20.60 -35.43
N PRO A 267 31.83 -21.57 -34.88
CA PRO A 267 32.38 -22.84 -34.43
C PRO A 267 32.47 -23.88 -35.58
N PRO A 268 33.38 -24.87 -35.50
CA PRO A 268 33.66 -25.79 -36.60
C PRO A 268 32.61 -26.90 -36.75
N SER A 269 32.44 -27.32 -38.00
CA SER A 269 31.57 -28.40 -38.46
C SER A 269 32.01 -29.79 -37.97
N GLY A 270 31.13 -30.49 -37.26
CA GLY A 270 31.21 -31.92 -36.98
C GLY A 270 30.06 -32.67 -37.66
N ARG A 271 30.38 -33.60 -38.56
CA ARG A 271 29.45 -34.47 -39.28
C ARG A 271 28.94 -35.58 -38.35
N GLY A 272 27.65 -35.90 -38.43
CA GLY A 272 27.05 -37.07 -37.78
C GLY A 272 25.64 -37.32 -38.29
N SER A 273 25.51 -38.22 -39.26
CA SER A 273 24.26 -38.67 -39.90
C SER A 273 23.40 -39.48 -38.93
N CYS A 274 22.07 -39.37 -39.02
CA CYS A 274 21.14 -40.33 -38.43
C CYS A 274 20.05 -40.70 -39.46
N SER A 275 20.23 -41.87 -40.06
CA SER A 275 19.18 -42.65 -40.70
C SER A 275 18.74 -43.79 -39.78
N SER A 276 17.47 -44.13 -39.91
CA SER A 276 16.59 -45.03 -39.16
C SER A 276 17.06 -46.47 -38.89
N THR A 277 16.58 -47.04 -37.78
CA THR A 277 16.12 -48.44 -37.71
C THR A 277 15.02 -48.59 -36.65
N GLY A 278 13.97 -49.36 -36.97
CA GLY A 278 12.75 -49.58 -36.17
C GLY A 278 13.01 -50.24 -34.80
N THR A 279 12.03 -50.36 -33.90
CA THR A 279 10.86 -51.24 -34.05
C THR A 279 9.82 -50.91 -32.93
N ARG A 280 8.52 -50.98 -33.25
CA ARG A 280 7.33 -50.93 -32.33
C ARG A 280 7.17 -52.26 -31.58
N PRO A 281 6.47 -52.37 -30.42
CA PRO A 281 4.99 -52.30 -30.28
C PRO A 281 4.52 -51.63 -28.95
N HIS A 282 3.26 -51.39 -28.57
CA HIS A 282 1.89 -51.61 -29.10
C HIS A 282 0.93 -50.57 -28.43
N MET A 283 -0.06 -50.11 -29.21
CA MET A 283 -1.44 -49.59 -28.96
C MET A 283 -1.97 -49.41 -27.50
N SER A 284 -2.49 -48.25 -27.06
CA SER A 284 -3.75 -47.49 -27.40
C SER A 284 -4.98 -47.91 -26.55
N PRO A 285 -6.07 -47.09 -26.40
CA PRO A 285 -6.22 -45.64 -26.64
C PRO A 285 -7.11 -44.87 -25.61
N ALA A 286 -7.14 -43.54 -25.76
CA ALA A 286 -8.20 -42.64 -25.31
C ALA A 286 -9.45 -42.73 -26.21
N VAL A 287 -10.63 -42.39 -25.67
CA VAL A 287 -11.90 -42.28 -26.41
C VAL A 287 -12.44 -40.85 -26.30
N SER A 288 -12.87 -40.30 -27.44
CA SER A 288 -13.57 -39.02 -27.59
C SER A 288 -14.96 -39.21 -28.23
N THR A 289 -15.97 -38.51 -27.65
CA THR A 289 -17.19 -37.87 -28.28
C THR A 289 -18.27 -38.75 -28.95
N PRO A 290 -19.57 -38.33 -29.14
CA PRO A 290 -20.02 -36.98 -29.58
C PRO A 290 -21.47 -36.54 -29.09
N PRO A 291 -22.35 -35.77 -29.81
CA PRO A 291 -23.08 -34.61 -29.25
C PRO A 291 -24.65 -34.67 -29.35
N GLY A 292 -25.34 -33.60 -28.89
CA GLY A 292 -26.81 -33.36 -28.99
C GLY A 292 -27.50 -33.40 -27.62
N THR A 293 -28.50 -32.61 -27.25
CA THR A 293 -29.54 -31.89 -27.99
C THR A 293 -30.16 -30.81 -27.09
N THR A 294 -30.60 -29.71 -27.69
CA THR A 294 -31.40 -28.61 -27.15
C THR A 294 -32.72 -29.08 -26.50
N THR A 295 -33.10 -28.54 -25.32
CA THR A 295 -34.49 -28.10 -25.05
C THR A 295 -34.56 -27.16 -23.84
N ALA A 296 -35.22 -26.02 -24.05
CA ALA A 296 -35.77 -25.17 -23.00
C ALA A 296 -37.00 -25.83 -22.36
N THR A 297 -37.30 -25.52 -21.10
CA THR A 297 -38.63 -25.06 -20.61
C THR A 297 -38.56 -24.75 -19.11
N THR A 298 -39.18 -23.62 -18.80
CA THR A 298 -39.52 -22.95 -17.55
C THR A 298 -40.10 -23.85 -16.45
N CYS A 299 -39.74 -23.54 -15.20
CA CYS A 299 -40.64 -23.24 -14.08
C CYS A 299 -39.93 -22.26 -13.16
#